data_AF-A0A8T5DQA8-F1
#
_entry.id   AF-A0A8T5DQA8-F1
#
_cell.length_a   1.000
_cell.length_b   1.000
_cell.length_c   1.000
_cell.angle_alpha   90.00
_cell.angle_beta   90.00
_cell.angle_gamma   90.00
#
_symmetry.space_group_name_H-M   'P 1'
#
loop_
_entity.id
_entity.type
_entity.pdbx_description
1 polymer ?
#
loop_
_entity_poly.entity_id
_entity_poly.type
_entity_poly.pdbx_seq_one_letter_code
_entity_poly.pdbx_strand_id
1 'polypeptide(L)'
;MSEAVEATEDIEEAMSSMPFHLRDMELKFELSNMHPVFSPIDKMRKEIKFIVLLAFAEWNKNLIVALCVGTLAFLLGSLSADIFSGGNPELVGLEGMRKIGSFSFFQMLLGLIAWVWFVYLIWVQFPVMRVHSLSMLVIWNGVMFLQILFHQNNSNFPKNMVLSDMMYGVLIMLVIFFFVYFFWKAVIETRDLHVQIHHFHEDVRVTEQEMREHSLVGWGSLLVFWLANTFYSCWNGVHYIARRGDQSSTYYFMHVISGILIVPMFMLLMWYPQRMLGNEVKISTTAAMTAEIELAQGDLKIDDDAKCPECKEDVELQRESDGQISVPCATESCAEQKGIIGTVCNICKEKYPTRFECKSCGVNLPYIDCIPDLEAW
;
A
#
# COMPACT_ATOMS: atom_id res chain seq x y z
N MET A 1 -3.60 -25.62 -9.91
CA MET A 1 -4.97 -25.88 -9.42
C MET A 1 -5.02 -26.45 -8.00
N SER A 2 -4.04 -27.24 -7.53
CA SER A 2 -4.04 -27.74 -6.14
C SER A 2 -3.67 -26.67 -5.09
N GLU A 3 -2.63 -25.85 -5.35
CA GLU A 3 -2.19 -24.81 -4.42
C GLU A 3 -3.23 -23.70 -4.19
N ALA A 4 -4.00 -23.35 -5.23
CA ALA A 4 -5.06 -22.35 -5.13
C ALA A 4 -6.26 -22.84 -4.30
N VAL A 5 -6.51 -24.16 -4.28
CA VAL A 5 -7.59 -24.79 -3.50
C VAL A 5 -7.16 -24.96 -2.03
N GLU A 6 -5.91 -25.33 -1.78
CA GLU A 6 -5.32 -25.39 -0.44
C GLU A 6 -5.31 -24.00 0.24
N ALA A 7 -4.93 -22.95 -0.48
CA ALA A 7 -4.93 -21.58 0.04
C ALA A 7 -6.36 -21.07 0.36
N THR A 8 -7.38 -21.49 -0.40
CA THR A 8 -8.79 -21.14 -0.09
C THR A 8 -9.32 -21.87 1.14
N GLU A 9 -8.95 -23.15 1.35
CA GLU A 9 -9.36 -23.89 2.55
C GLU A 9 -8.72 -23.30 3.83
N ASP A 10 -7.45 -22.91 3.79
CA ASP A 10 -6.76 -22.29 4.93
C ASP A 10 -7.36 -20.91 5.32
N ILE A 11 -7.88 -20.16 4.34
CA ILE A 11 -8.54 -18.85 4.56
C ILE A 11 -9.96 -19.03 5.13
N GLU A 12 -10.74 -19.97 4.60
CA GLU A 12 -12.06 -20.33 5.17
C GLU A 12 -11.92 -20.84 6.61
N GLU A 13 -10.89 -21.64 6.90
CA GLU A 13 -10.59 -22.08 8.28
C GLU A 13 -10.18 -20.89 9.17
N ALA A 14 -9.36 -19.97 8.67
CA ALA A 14 -8.96 -18.75 9.37
C ALA A 14 -10.13 -17.76 9.63
N MET A 15 -11.16 -17.73 8.77
CA MET A 15 -12.36 -16.91 8.98
C MET A 15 -13.43 -17.59 9.82
N SER A 16 -13.62 -18.90 9.66
CA SER A 16 -14.48 -19.70 10.56
C SER A 16 -13.95 -19.74 12.00
N SER A 17 -12.65 -19.47 12.19
CA SER A 17 -11.98 -19.38 13.48
C SER A 17 -11.98 -17.99 14.14
N MET A 18 -12.57 -16.97 13.49
CA MET A 18 -12.66 -15.64 14.09
C MET A 18 -13.49 -15.68 15.39
N PRO A 19 -13.04 -15.01 16.47
CA PRO A 19 -13.71 -15.08 17.76
C PRO A 19 -15.10 -14.42 17.75
N PHE A 20 -15.37 -13.53 16.79
CA PHE A 20 -16.65 -12.86 16.56
C PHE A 20 -16.65 -12.21 15.16
N HIS A 21 -17.83 -12.03 14.57
CA HIS A 21 -17.98 -11.42 13.25
C HIS A 21 -18.36 -9.94 13.31
N LEU A 22 -18.10 -9.20 12.23
CA LEU A 22 -18.45 -7.78 12.15
C LEU A 22 -19.97 -7.57 12.12
N ARG A 23 -20.73 -8.49 11.49
CA ARG A 23 -22.21 -8.45 11.49
C ARG A 23 -22.84 -8.52 12.88
N ASP A 24 -22.18 -9.15 13.84
CA ASP A 24 -22.71 -9.36 15.20
C ASP A 24 -22.42 -8.16 16.12
N MET A 25 -21.78 -7.11 15.60
CA MET A 25 -21.32 -5.97 16.39
C MET A 25 -22.42 -4.93 16.62
N GLU A 26 -22.95 -4.91 17.84
CA GLU A 26 -23.92 -3.91 18.26
C GLU A 26 -23.28 -2.69 18.94
N LEU A 27 -23.85 -1.50 18.70
CA LEU A 27 -23.51 -0.28 19.44
C LEU A 27 -24.50 -0.08 20.58
N LYS A 28 -23.99 0.38 21.73
CA LYS A 28 -24.85 0.78 22.87
C LYS A 28 -25.74 1.99 22.54
N PHE A 29 -25.30 2.82 21.61
CA PHE A 29 -26.00 4.03 21.19
C PHE A 29 -25.76 4.28 19.71
N GLU A 30 -26.83 4.31 18.94
CA GLU A 30 -26.82 4.64 17.51
C GLU A 30 -27.26 6.09 17.31
N LEU A 31 -26.40 6.88 16.65
CA LEU A 31 -26.65 8.28 16.29
C LEU A 31 -27.70 8.40 15.17
N SER A 32 -27.91 7.33 14.40
CA SER A 32 -28.98 7.17 13.42
C SER A 32 -30.37 7.44 14.03
N ASN A 33 -30.55 7.14 15.32
CA ASN A 33 -31.78 7.41 16.06
C ASN A 33 -32.06 8.91 16.23
N MET A 34 -31.03 9.76 16.17
CA MET A 34 -31.19 11.22 16.18
C MET A 34 -31.48 11.75 14.79
N HIS A 35 -30.72 11.31 13.78
CA HIS A 35 -30.96 11.68 12.39
C HIS A 35 -30.30 10.67 11.41
N PRO A 36 -30.97 10.26 10.31
CA PRO A 36 -30.44 9.30 9.34
C PRO A 36 -29.07 9.66 8.74
N VAL A 37 -28.75 10.96 8.68
CA VAL A 37 -27.45 11.48 8.20
C VAL A 37 -26.26 10.93 8.99
N PHE A 38 -26.45 10.50 10.24
CA PHE A 38 -25.38 9.95 11.07
C PHE A 38 -25.15 8.44 10.90
N SER A 39 -25.91 7.77 10.04
CA SER A 39 -25.74 6.34 9.74
C SER A 39 -24.30 5.95 9.34
N PRO A 40 -23.56 6.73 8.50
CA PRO A 40 -22.17 6.43 8.19
C PRO A 40 -21.23 6.49 9.40
N ILE A 41 -21.52 7.36 10.37
CA ILE A 41 -20.74 7.50 11.59
C ILE A 41 -20.94 6.28 12.50
N ASP A 42 -22.16 5.76 12.58
CA ASP A 42 -22.43 4.53 13.33
C ASP A 42 -21.75 3.32 12.69
N LYS A 43 -21.74 3.23 11.34
CA LYS A 43 -20.97 2.19 10.64
C LYS A 43 -19.48 2.27 10.97
N MET A 44 -18.90 3.46 10.87
CA MET A 44 -17.50 3.72 11.24
C MET A 44 -17.22 3.31 12.69
N ARG A 45 -18.08 3.67 13.64
CA ARG A 45 -17.94 3.33 15.07
C ARG A 45 -18.03 1.82 15.32
N LYS A 46 -18.92 1.11 14.62
CA LYS A 46 -19.04 -0.36 14.69
C LYS A 46 -17.73 -1.01 14.25
N GLU A 47 -17.20 -0.59 13.11
CA GLU A 47 -15.96 -1.14 12.56
C GLU A 47 -14.74 -0.81 13.41
N ILE A 48 -14.61 0.42 13.94
CA ILE A 48 -13.52 0.76 14.87
C ILE A 48 -13.59 -0.11 16.13
N LYS A 49 -14.80 -0.29 16.71
CA LYS A 49 -14.99 -1.14 17.87
C LYS A 49 -14.57 -2.58 17.57
N PHE A 50 -14.94 -3.09 16.40
CA PHE A 50 -14.54 -4.41 15.93
C PHE A 50 -13.02 -4.55 15.83
N ILE A 51 -12.35 -3.64 15.11
CA ILE A 51 -10.89 -3.62 14.94
C ILE A 51 -10.18 -3.64 16.30
N VAL A 52 -10.61 -2.80 17.23
CA VAL A 52 -9.97 -2.68 18.56
C VAL A 52 -10.19 -3.94 19.41
N LEU A 53 -11.41 -4.47 19.45
CA LEU A 53 -11.68 -5.71 20.20
C LEU A 53 -10.91 -6.89 19.61
N LEU A 54 -10.82 -6.97 18.27
CA LEU A 54 -10.09 -8.03 17.59
C LEU A 54 -8.60 -7.93 17.89
N ALA A 55 -8.05 -6.71 17.89
CA ALA A 55 -6.66 -6.46 18.30
C ALA A 55 -6.40 -6.93 19.74
N PHE A 56 -7.30 -6.63 20.69
CA PHE A 56 -7.15 -7.11 22.07
C PHE A 56 -7.23 -8.63 22.20
N ALA A 57 -8.00 -9.31 21.35
CA ALA A 57 -8.15 -10.76 21.37
C ALA A 57 -6.94 -11.48 20.74
N GLU A 58 -6.39 -10.94 19.65
CA GLU A 58 -5.41 -11.65 18.82
C GLU A 58 -3.97 -11.15 18.96
N TRP A 59 -3.73 -9.98 19.57
CA TRP A 59 -2.37 -9.45 19.67
C TRP A 59 -1.46 -10.36 20.50
N ASN A 60 -0.51 -10.97 19.80
CA ASN A 60 0.48 -11.85 20.39
C ASN A 60 1.55 -11.06 21.17
N LYS A 61 2.38 -11.80 21.92
CA LYS A 61 3.50 -11.23 22.69
C LYS A 61 4.48 -10.43 21.81
N ASN A 62 4.68 -10.84 20.57
CA ASN A 62 5.62 -10.18 19.66
C ASN A 62 5.13 -8.79 19.24
N LEU A 63 3.83 -8.65 18.94
CA LEU A 63 3.20 -7.36 18.65
C LEU A 63 3.23 -6.44 19.86
N ILE A 64 2.98 -6.97 21.07
CA ILE A 64 3.08 -6.17 22.30
C ILE A 64 4.53 -5.70 22.53
N VAL A 65 5.52 -6.56 22.31
CA VAL A 65 6.94 -6.17 22.38
C VAL A 65 7.25 -5.07 21.36
N ALA A 66 6.77 -5.19 20.13
CA ALA A 66 6.95 -4.14 19.12
C ALA A 66 6.31 -2.81 19.53
N LEU A 67 5.10 -2.83 20.10
CA LEU A 67 4.45 -1.64 20.62
C LEU A 67 5.27 -0.99 21.74
N CYS A 68 5.74 -1.79 22.71
CA CYS A 68 6.56 -1.32 23.81
C CYS A 68 7.88 -0.70 23.33
N VAL A 69 8.57 -1.36 22.40
CA VAL A 69 9.83 -0.86 21.83
C VAL A 69 9.60 0.44 21.06
N GLY A 70 8.58 0.52 20.21
CA GLY A 70 8.26 1.75 19.46
C GLY A 70 7.88 2.91 20.37
N THR A 71 7.07 2.64 21.39
CA THR A 71 6.69 3.65 22.39
C THR A 71 7.91 4.12 23.19
N LEU A 72 8.78 3.20 23.62
CA LEU A 72 10.02 3.53 24.31
C LEU A 72 10.97 4.34 23.41
N ALA A 73 11.11 3.98 22.14
CA ALA A 73 11.92 4.73 21.17
C ALA A 73 11.43 6.18 21.02
N PHE A 74 10.11 6.37 20.91
CA PHE A 74 9.50 7.70 20.88
C PHE A 74 9.76 8.49 22.16
N LEU A 75 9.57 7.87 23.33
CA LEU A 75 9.80 8.53 24.62
C LEU A 75 11.27 8.90 24.84
N LEU A 76 12.21 8.01 24.49
CA LEU A 76 13.64 8.29 24.54
C LEU A 76 14.02 9.45 23.62
N GLY A 77 13.39 9.56 22.45
CA GLY A 77 13.62 10.70 21.55
C GLY A 77 13.01 12.00 22.07
N SER A 78 11.85 11.94 22.73
CA SER A 78 11.06 13.13 23.08
C SER A 78 11.40 13.69 24.47
N LEU A 79 11.69 12.81 25.44
CA LEU A 79 11.88 13.15 26.86
C LEU A 79 13.35 13.46 27.20
N SER A 80 14.01 14.37 26.49
CA SER A 80 15.38 14.80 26.84
C SER A 80 15.36 16.11 27.62
N ALA A 81 16.25 16.25 28.60
CA ALA A 81 16.44 17.50 29.34
C ALA A 81 16.88 18.67 28.43
N ASP A 82 17.65 18.38 27.39
CA ASP A 82 18.08 19.37 26.40
C ASP A 82 16.92 19.82 25.51
N ILE A 83 15.95 18.92 25.24
CA ILE A 83 14.72 19.28 24.53
C ILE A 83 13.81 20.09 25.43
N PHE A 84 13.63 19.68 26.69
CA PHE A 84 12.77 20.37 27.66
C PHE A 84 13.24 21.79 28.02
N SER A 85 14.55 22.05 27.92
CA SER A 85 15.09 23.41 28.09
C SER A 85 14.98 24.25 26.82
N GLY A 86 14.55 23.67 25.69
CA GLY A 86 14.46 24.33 24.40
C GLY A 86 15.74 24.38 23.59
N GLY A 87 16.86 23.95 24.19
CA GLY A 87 18.19 24.02 23.59
C GLY A 87 18.70 25.45 23.36
N ASN A 88 19.93 25.54 22.84
CA ASN A 88 20.51 26.82 22.41
C ASN A 88 20.49 26.89 20.87
N PRO A 89 19.77 27.84 20.26
CA PRO A 89 19.64 27.96 18.80
C PRO A 89 20.93 28.38 18.09
N GLU A 90 21.93 28.89 18.80
CA GLU A 90 23.24 29.26 18.24
C GLU A 90 24.14 28.04 18.01
N LEU A 91 23.82 26.90 18.65
CA LEU A 91 24.61 25.69 18.60
C LEU A 91 23.96 24.70 17.64
N VAL A 92 24.49 24.62 16.41
CA VAL A 92 23.96 23.75 15.35
C VAL A 92 25.00 22.72 14.88
N GLY A 93 24.52 21.61 14.31
CA GLY A 93 25.36 20.58 13.72
C GLY A 93 26.29 19.89 14.72
N LEU A 94 27.52 19.61 14.28
CA LEU A 94 28.50 18.83 15.07
C LEU A 94 28.93 19.55 16.36
N GLU A 95 28.94 20.88 16.35
CA GLU A 95 29.28 21.70 17.52
C GLU A 95 28.16 21.65 18.58
N GLY A 96 26.90 21.67 18.14
CA GLY A 96 25.75 21.43 19.00
C GLY A 96 25.81 20.04 19.64
N MET A 97 26.06 18.99 18.84
CA MET A 97 26.15 17.62 19.35
C MET A 97 27.23 17.43 20.43
N ARG A 98 28.36 18.16 20.34
CA ARG A 98 29.44 18.10 21.34
C ARG A 98 29.11 18.79 22.66
N LYS A 99 28.14 19.70 22.67
CA LYS A 99 27.72 20.45 23.87
C LYS A 99 26.51 19.84 24.59
N ILE A 100 25.88 18.82 24.01
CA ILE A 100 24.79 18.05 24.62
C ILE A 100 25.33 17.34 25.88
N GLY A 101 24.53 17.31 26.95
CA GLY A 101 24.91 16.60 28.17
C GLY A 101 25.11 15.10 27.91
N SER A 102 26.09 14.47 28.57
CA SER A 102 26.43 13.06 28.35
C SER A 102 25.23 12.10 28.49
N PHE A 103 24.30 12.41 29.41
CA PHE A 103 23.08 11.63 29.59
C PHE A 103 22.13 11.74 28.39
N SER A 104 21.83 12.97 27.93
CA SER A 104 21.00 13.19 26.74
C SER A 104 21.61 12.61 25.47
N PHE A 105 22.94 12.67 25.35
CA PHE A 105 23.66 12.04 24.24
C PHE A 105 23.48 10.52 24.25
N PHE A 106 23.62 9.87 25.40
CA PHE A 106 23.38 8.43 25.55
C PHE A 106 21.92 8.07 25.26
N GLN A 107 20.97 8.86 25.77
CA GLN A 107 19.55 8.68 25.53
C GLN A 107 19.20 8.79 24.03
N MET A 108 19.78 9.76 23.32
CA MET A 108 19.61 9.92 21.87
C MET A 108 20.14 8.69 21.11
N LEU A 109 21.32 8.18 21.46
CA LEU A 109 21.89 6.98 20.84
C LEU A 109 21.01 5.75 21.10
N LEU A 110 20.53 5.56 22.33
CA LEU A 110 19.63 4.48 22.69
C LEU A 110 18.30 4.59 21.95
N GLY A 111 17.77 5.80 21.79
CA GLY A 111 16.56 6.08 21.01
C GLY A 111 16.74 5.69 19.53
N LEU A 112 17.88 6.01 18.92
CA LEU A 112 18.18 5.60 17.54
C LEU A 112 18.23 4.08 17.39
N ILE A 113 18.91 3.38 18.30
CA ILE A 113 18.97 1.90 18.30
C ILE A 113 17.56 1.32 18.48
N ALA A 114 16.76 1.87 19.39
CA ALA A 114 15.38 1.43 19.61
C ALA A 114 14.48 1.66 18.39
N TRP A 115 14.67 2.76 17.65
CA TRP A 115 13.96 2.99 16.39
C TRP A 115 14.35 1.96 15.32
N VAL A 116 15.64 1.69 15.13
CA VAL A 116 16.10 0.65 14.18
C VAL A 116 15.52 -0.72 14.55
N TRP A 117 15.53 -1.05 15.84
CA TRP A 117 14.91 -2.28 16.34
C TRP A 117 13.41 -2.31 16.08
N PHE A 118 12.69 -1.20 16.31
CA PHE A 118 11.27 -1.10 16.02
C PHE A 118 10.98 -1.32 14.53
N VAL A 119 11.74 -0.68 13.63
CA VAL A 119 11.60 -0.90 12.17
C VAL A 119 11.79 -2.38 11.82
N TYR A 120 12.81 -3.02 12.39
CA TYR A 120 13.04 -4.45 12.19
C TYR A 120 11.85 -5.31 12.67
N LEU A 121 11.30 -5.02 13.86
CA LEU A 121 10.13 -5.74 14.36
C LEU A 121 8.91 -5.57 13.45
N ILE A 122 8.62 -4.34 13.00
CA ILE A 122 7.52 -4.06 12.06
C ILE A 122 7.72 -4.83 10.75
N TRP A 123 8.94 -4.83 10.21
CA TRP A 123 9.27 -5.57 8.98
C TRP A 123 9.00 -7.08 9.11
N VAL A 124 9.37 -7.67 10.24
CA VAL A 124 9.24 -9.11 10.49
C VAL A 124 7.79 -9.49 10.78
N GLN A 125 7.09 -8.71 11.62
CA GLN A 125 5.71 -9.01 12.01
C GLN A 125 4.70 -8.76 10.87
N PHE A 126 5.02 -7.84 9.96
CA PHE A 126 4.10 -7.44 8.91
C PHE A 126 4.62 -7.72 7.49
N PRO A 127 4.83 -9.00 7.08
CA PRO A 127 5.41 -9.36 5.79
C PRO A 127 4.66 -8.82 4.58
N VAL A 128 3.33 -8.91 4.59
CA VAL A 128 2.44 -8.44 3.52
C VAL A 128 2.48 -6.90 3.38
N MET A 129 2.67 -6.21 4.51
CA MET A 129 2.68 -4.74 4.59
C MET A 129 4.11 -4.16 4.65
N ARG A 130 5.17 -4.92 4.34
CA ARG A 130 6.57 -4.46 4.50
C ARG A 130 6.85 -3.12 3.82
N VAL A 131 6.56 -3.01 2.53
CA VAL A 131 6.85 -1.79 1.76
C VAL A 131 6.01 -0.61 2.27
N HIS A 132 4.72 -0.85 2.53
CA HIS A 132 3.80 0.19 2.99
C HIS A 132 4.11 0.67 4.41
N SER A 133 4.52 -0.22 5.31
CA SER A 133 4.90 0.11 6.69
C SER A 133 6.15 1.00 6.74
N LEU A 134 7.16 0.69 5.92
CA LEU A 134 8.34 1.55 5.76
C LEU A 134 7.99 2.90 5.15
N SER A 135 7.17 2.89 4.10
CA SER A 135 6.70 4.12 3.44
C SER A 135 5.97 5.03 4.42
N MET A 136 5.12 4.45 5.29
CA MET A 136 4.40 5.19 6.32
C MET A 136 5.31 5.75 7.42
N LEU A 137 6.40 5.06 7.79
CA LEU A 137 7.43 5.61 8.68
C LEU A 137 8.20 6.77 8.03
N VAL A 138 8.49 6.68 6.73
CA VAL A 138 9.07 7.78 5.96
C VAL A 138 8.11 8.95 5.89
N ILE A 139 6.81 8.71 5.67
CA ILE A 139 5.77 9.75 5.69
C ILE A 139 5.71 10.43 7.06
N TRP A 140 5.75 9.68 8.17
CA TRP A 140 5.76 10.28 9.52
C TRP A 140 6.95 11.23 9.69
N ASN A 141 8.16 10.81 9.30
CA ASN A 141 9.33 11.69 9.32
C ASN A 141 9.20 12.88 8.35
N GLY A 142 8.59 12.65 7.18
CA GLY A 142 8.27 13.68 6.19
C GLY A 142 7.33 14.74 6.75
N VAL A 143 6.31 14.36 7.54
CA VAL A 143 5.43 15.30 8.26
C VAL A 143 6.24 16.11 9.26
N MET A 144 7.17 15.50 9.99
CA MET A 144 8.04 16.24 10.92
C MET A 144 8.90 17.28 10.18
N PHE A 145 9.56 16.86 9.09
CA PHE A 145 10.39 17.74 8.26
C PHE A 145 9.59 18.87 7.61
N LEU A 146 8.39 18.57 7.12
CA LEU A 146 7.41 19.55 6.64
C LEU A 146 7.12 20.63 7.70
N GLN A 147 6.88 20.23 8.95
CA GLN A 147 6.61 21.19 10.02
C GLN A 147 7.81 22.09 10.31
N ILE A 148 9.05 21.58 10.21
CA ILE A 148 10.27 22.40 10.34
C ILE A 148 10.28 23.49 9.27
N LEU A 149 10.02 23.14 8.00
CA LEU A 149 10.03 24.11 6.90
C LEU A 149 8.98 25.20 7.08
N PHE A 150 7.79 24.87 7.60
CA PHE A 150 6.77 25.87 7.90
C PHE A 150 7.18 26.83 9.03
N HIS A 151 7.94 26.36 10.02
CA HIS A 151 8.34 27.16 11.18
C HIS A 151 9.69 27.87 11.03
N GLN A 152 10.53 27.47 10.07
CA GLN A 152 11.89 27.99 9.91
C GLN A 152 11.91 29.52 9.80
N ASN A 153 11.04 30.08 8.96
CA ASN A 153 10.90 31.53 8.76
C ASN A 153 9.67 32.11 9.48
N ASN A 154 8.77 31.26 9.96
CA ASN A 154 7.53 31.67 10.64
C ASN A 154 7.38 30.97 12.00
N SER A 155 8.07 31.46 13.03
CA SER A 155 8.10 30.81 14.35
C SER A 155 6.73 30.64 15.02
N ASN A 156 5.76 31.48 14.67
CA ASN A 156 4.39 31.45 15.19
C ASN A 156 3.36 30.84 14.21
N PHE A 157 3.80 30.09 13.21
CA PHE A 157 2.92 29.43 12.22
C PHE A 157 1.73 28.71 12.89
N PRO A 158 0.48 28.92 12.41
CA PRO A 158 0.06 29.60 11.18
C PRO A 158 -0.19 31.11 11.31
N LYS A 159 0.08 31.73 12.47
CA LYS A 159 -0.15 33.17 12.65
C LYS A 159 0.92 33.98 11.90
N ASN A 160 0.49 35.04 11.21
CA ASN A 160 1.35 35.97 10.46
C ASN A 160 2.25 35.26 9.42
N MET A 161 1.76 34.19 8.80
CA MET A 161 2.52 33.41 7.83
C MET A 161 2.74 34.16 6.51
N VAL A 162 3.94 34.06 5.98
CA VAL A 162 4.27 34.50 4.62
C VAL A 162 4.23 33.30 3.68
N LEU A 163 3.32 33.30 2.69
CA LEU A 163 3.12 32.17 1.78
C LEU A 163 4.36 31.80 0.95
N SER A 164 5.17 32.79 0.56
CA SER A 164 6.37 32.57 -0.26
C SER A 164 7.36 31.62 0.42
N ASP A 165 7.42 31.66 1.75
CA ASP A 165 8.42 30.97 2.55
C ASP A 165 8.04 29.50 2.79
N MET A 166 6.80 29.13 2.44
CA MET A 166 6.24 27.80 2.71
C MET A 166 6.23 26.89 1.49
N MET A 167 6.71 27.35 0.32
CA MET A 167 6.61 26.61 -0.94
C MET A 167 7.13 25.18 -0.84
N TYR A 168 8.31 24.97 -0.24
CA TYR A 168 8.89 23.64 -0.07
C TYR A 168 8.07 22.76 0.87
N GLY A 169 7.50 23.34 1.94
CA GLY A 169 6.61 22.60 2.82
C GLY A 169 5.33 22.18 2.10
N VAL A 170 4.70 23.08 1.35
CA VAL A 170 3.48 22.74 0.59
C VAL A 170 3.75 21.62 -0.42
N LEU A 171 4.91 21.62 -1.10
CA LEU A 171 5.30 20.54 -2.01
C LEU A 171 5.37 19.18 -1.27
N ILE A 172 6.04 19.13 -0.13
CA ILE A 172 6.16 17.89 0.67
C ILE A 172 4.78 17.43 1.18
N MET A 173 3.91 18.36 1.58
CA MET A 173 2.53 18.06 1.98
C MET A 173 1.76 17.37 0.85
N LEU A 174 1.86 17.86 -0.39
CA LEU A 174 1.21 17.24 -1.55
C LEU A 174 1.74 15.83 -1.81
N VAL A 175 3.05 15.63 -1.71
CA VAL A 175 3.69 14.31 -1.85
C VAL A 175 3.19 13.35 -0.76
N ILE A 176 3.10 13.80 0.49
CA ILE A 176 2.56 13.01 1.60
C ILE A 176 1.11 12.60 1.33
N PHE A 177 0.24 13.53 0.94
CA PHE A 177 -1.16 13.21 0.62
C PHE A 177 -1.28 12.25 -0.56
N PHE A 178 -0.43 12.40 -1.58
CA PHE A 178 -0.38 11.47 -2.71
C PHE A 178 -0.04 10.04 -2.26
N PHE A 179 1.02 9.86 -1.46
CA PHE A 179 1.41 8.52 -0.99
C PHE A 179 0.40 7.93 0.00
N VAL A 180 -0.20 8.73 0.89
CA VAL A 180 -1.26 8.25 1.79
C VAL A 180 -2.49 7.83 0.99
N TYR A 181 -2.87 8.59 -0.04
CA TYR A 181 -3.96 8.22 -0.94
C TYR A 181 -3.64 6.93 -1.70
N PHE A 182 -2.43 6.79 -2.23
CA PHE A 182 -1.99 5.57 -2.90
C PHE A 182 -2.04 4.36 -1.97
N PHE A 183 -1.57 4.51 -0.72
CA PHE A 183 -1.65 3.47 0.29
C PHE A 183 -3.10 3.09 0.62
N TRP A 184 -3.97 4.09 0.83
CA TRP A 184 -5.40 3.87 1.05
C TRP A 184 -6.04 3.08 -0.09
N LYS A 185 -5.74 3.47 -1.33
CA LYS A 185 -6.23 2.83 -2.54
C LYS A 185 -5.71 1.40 -2.72
N ALA A 186 -4.41 1.17 -2.50
CA ALA A 186 -3.80 -0.16 -2.62
C ALA A 186 -4.47 -1.17 -1.69
N VAL A 187 -4.74 -0.78 -0.44
CA VAL A 187 -5.38 -1.67 0.54
C VAL A 187 -6.83 -1.98 0.16
N ILE A 188 -7.61 -0.97 -0.25
CA ILE A 188 -9.01 -1.18 -0.67
C ILE A 188 -9.08 -2.10 -1.89
N GLU A 189 -8.27 -1.83 -2.91
CA GLU A 189 -8.26 -2.62 -4.15
C GLU A 189 -7.81 -4.05 -3.92
N THR A 190 -6.77 -4.25 -3.10
CA THR A 190 -6.30 -5.60 -2.75
C THR A 190 -7.39 -6.38 -1.99
N ARG A 191 -8.11 -5.73 -1.08
CA ARG A 191 -9.24 -6.34 -0.37
C ARG A 191 -10.39 -6.69 -1.29
N ASP A 192 -10.77 -5.79 -2.19
CA ASP A 192 -11.86 -6.04 -3.14
C ASP A 192 -11.52 -7.23 -4.04
N LEU A 193 -10.27 -7.32 -4.51
CA LEU A 193 -9.77 -8.45 -5.29
C LEU A 193 -9.74 -9.75 -4.47
N HIS A 194 -9.28 -9.70 -3.22
CA HIS A 194 -9.26 -10.86 -2.33
C HIS A 194 -10.65 -11.47 -2.14
N VAL A 195 -11.66 -10.64 -1.89
CA VAL A 195 -13.06 -11.12 -1.76
C VAL A 195 -13.57 -11.73 -3.06
N GLN A 196 -13.22 -11.14 -4.21
CA GLN A 196 -13.63 -11.65 -5.53
C GLN A 196 -12.97 -12.98 -5.90
N ILE A 197 -11.78 -13.28 -5.38
CA ILE A 197 -11.07 -14.53 -5.69
C ILE A 197 -11.44 -15.63 -4.69
N HIS A 198 -11.42 -15.32 -3.39
CA HIS A 198 -11.52 -16.34 -2.34
C HIS A 198 -12.93 -16.53 -1.78
N HIS A 199 -13.80 -15.52 -1.91
CA HIS A 199 -15.17 -15.56 -1.37
C HIS A 199 -16.23 -15.36 -2.48
N PHE A 200 -15.88 -15.77 -3.71
CA PHE A 200 -16.82 -15.75 -4.81
C PHE A 200 -17.89 -16.82 -4.60
N HIS A 201 -19.15 -16.40 -4.69
CA HIS A 201 -20.27 -17.31 -4.68
C HIS A 201 -21.19 -16.96 -5.84
N GLU A 202 -21.85 -17.96 -6.42
CA GLU A 202 -22.81 -17.76 -7.51
C GLU A 202 -24.01 -16.89 -7.08
N ASP A 203 -24.29 -16.80 -5.77
CA ASP A 203 -25.29 -15.89 -5.22
C ASP A 203 -24.62 -14.57 -4.80
N VAL A 204 -24.93 -13.51 -5.54
CA VAL A 204 -24.48 -12.13 -5.27
C VAL A 204 -24.75 -11.67 -3.84
N ARG A 205 -25.78 -12.18 -3.16
CA ARG A 205 -26.10 -11.78 -1.77
C ARG A 205 -25.07 -12.29 -0.78
N VAL A 206 -24.55 -13.49 -1.01
CA VAL A 206 -23.50 -14.10 -0.17
C VAL A 206 -22.20 -13.33 -0.37
N THR A 207 -21.83 -13.04 -1.61
CA THR A 207 -20.64 -12.21 -1.90
C THR A 207 -20.76 -10.79 -1.34
N GLU A 208 -21.93 -10.14 -1.41
CA GLU A 208 -22.16 -8.85 -0.75
C GLU A 208 -22.03 -8.92 0.78
N GLN A 209 -22.39 -10.06 1.37
CA GLN A 209 -22.24 -10.28 2.80
C GLN A 209 -20.76 -10.42 3.18
N GLU A 210 -19.98 -11.16 2.41
CA GLU A 210 -18.53 -11.29 2.62
C GLU A 210 -17.78 -9.97 2.38
N MET A 211 -18.22 -9.16 1.41
CA MET A 211 -17.72 -7.79 1.24
C MET A 211 -18.03 -6.88 2.44
N ARG A 212 -19.16 -7.12 3.13
CA ARG A 212 -19.52 -6.39 4.36
C ARG A 212 -18.67 -6.83 5.54
N GLU A 213 -18.37 -8.12 5.68
CA GLU A 213 -17.46 -8.63 6.72
C GLU A 213 -16.04 -8.06 6.55
N HIS A 214 -15.57 -7.93 5.30
CA HIS A 214 -14.28 -7.31 4.97
C HIS A 214 -14.35 -5.79 4.78
N SER A 215 -15.30 -5.09 5.41
CA SER A 215 -15.42 -3.64 5.28
C SER A 215 -14.20 -2.92 5.89
N LEU A 216 -13.63 -1.99 5.12
CA LEU A 216 -12.45 -1.19 5.50
C LEU A 216 -12.78 0.28 5.82
N VAL A 217 -14.05 0.61 6.08
CA VAL A 217 -14.47 1.99 6.37
C VAL A 217 -13.87 2.47 7.70
N GLY A 218 -13.92 1.62 8.73
CA GLY A 218 -13.30 1.88 10.03
C GLY A 218 -11.79 2.01 9.92
N TRP A 219 -11.13 1.14 9.15
CA TRP A 219 -9.69 1.26 8.90
C TRP A 219 -9.32 2.55 8.17
N GLY A 220 -10.07 2.94 7.13
CA GLY A 220 -9.86 4.22 6.43
C GLY A 220 -10.02 5.43 7.37
N SER A 221 -10.97 5.38 8.29
CA SER A 221 -11.12 6.43 9.31
C SER A 221 -9.93 6.47 10.28
N LEU A 222 -9.37 5.31 10.63
CA LEU A 222 -8.19 5.20 11.48
C LEU A 222 -6.95 5.76 10.76
N LEU A 223 -6.85 5.61 9.43
CA LEU A 223 -5.79 6.20 8.62
C LEU A 223 -5.84 7.73 8.62
N VAL A 224 -7.04 8.29 8.41
CA VAL A 224 -7.26 9.75 8.49
C VAL A 224 -6.93 10.25 9.90
N PHE A 225 -7.38 9.55 10.94
CA PHE A 225 -7.09 9.92 12.31
C PHE A 225 -5.59 9.85 12.63
N TRP A 226 -4.90 8.80 12.20
CA TRP A 226 -3.45 8.66 12.36
C TRP A 226 -2.70 9.82 11.68
N LEU A 227 -3.09 10.18 10.46
CA LEU A 227 -2.49 11.29 9.73
C LEU A 227 -2.71 12.61 10.48
N ALA A 228 -3.94 12.90 10.89
CA ALA A 228 -4.28 14.11 11.64
C ALA A 228 -3.53 14.20 12.97
N ASN A 229 -3.45 13.10 13.72
CA ASN A 229 -2.71 13.01 14.97
C ASN A 229 -1.20 13.19 14.76
N THR A 230 -0.66 12.67 13.65
CA THR A 230 0.74 12.86 13.26
C THR A 230 1.04 14.33 12.95
N PHE A 231 0.20 14.98 12.15
CA PHE A 231 0.30 16.42 11.89
C PHE A 231 0.23 17.23 13.18
N TYR A 232 -0.73 16.92 14.06
CA TYR A 232 -0.90 17.59 15.34
C TYR A 232 0.33 17.42 16.24
N SER A 233 0.85 16.20 16.37
CA SER A 233 2.04 15.91 17.19
C SER A 233 3.27 16.62 16.65
N CYS A 234 3.55 16.50 15.35
CA CYS A 234 4.72 17.14 14.73
C CYS A 234 4.62 18.67 14.79
N TRP A 235 3.43 19.24 14.57
CA TRP A 235 3.22 20.68 14.71
C TRP A 235 3.54 21.14 16.13
N ASN A 236 2.99 20.49 17.16
CA ASN A 236 3.25 20.84 18.55
C ASN A 236 4.75 20.75 18.91
N GLY A 237 5.42 19.69 18.47
CA GLY A 237 6.86 19.48 18.74
C GLY A 237 7.73 20.56 18.10
N VAL A 238 7.52 20.85 16.81
CA VAL A 238 8.28 21.89 16.11
C VAL A 238 7.93 23.28 16.62
N HIS A 239 6.64 23.55 16.87
CA HIS A 239 6.17 24.85 17.37
C HIS A 239 6.79 25.19 18.72
N TYR A 240 6.94 24.19 19.61
CA TYR A 240 7.62 24.35 20.88
C TYR A 240 9.08 24.80 20.73
N ILE A 241 9.82 24.19 19.80
CA ILE A 241 11.24 24.53 19.54
C ILE A 241 11.37 25.88 18.82
N ALA A 242 10.46 26.18 17.88
CA ALA A 242 10.53 27.36 17.03
C ALA A 242 10.37 28.69 17.78
N ARG A 243 9.69 28.71 18.95
CA ARG A 243 9.40 29.93 19.73
C ARG A 243 10.57 30.49 20.56
N ARG A 244 11.78 29.92 20.45
CA ARG A 244 13.09 30.43 20.94
C ARG A 244 13.00 31.49 22.05
N GLY A 245 12.57 31.10 23.26
CA GLY A 245 12.50 31.96 24.44
C GLY A 245 11.11 32.16 25.07
N ASP A 246 10.02 31.96 24.31
CA ASP A 246 8.64 31.96 24.82
C ASP A 246 8.02 30.57 24.70
N GLN A 247 8.62 29.62 25.42
CA GLN A 247 8.27 28.21 25.35
C GLN A 247 7.20 27.87 26.37
N SER A 248 5.97 27.72 25.90
CA SER A 248 4.92 27.09 26.70
C SER A 248 5.13 25.59 26.74
N SER A 249 5.33 25.03 27.93
CA SER A 249 5.43 23.58 28.15
C SER A 249 4.18 22.82 27.67
N THR A 250 3.04 23.50 27.48
CA THR A 250 1.82 22.90 26.94
C THR A 250 2.03 22.26 25.58
N TYR A 251 2.75 22.91 24.66
CA TYR A 251 3.00 22.36 23.32
C TYR A 251 3.85 21.09 23.40
N TYR A 252 4.85 21.08 24.29
CA TYR A 252 5.66 19.90 24.54
C TYR A 252 4.83 18.73 25.09
N PHE A 253 3.97 18.96 26.09
CA PHE A 253 3.09 17.90 26.61
C PHE A 253 2.11 17.37 25.55
N MET A 254 1.55 18.26 24.72
CA MET A 254 0.67 17.87 23.62
C MET A 254 1.40 17.01 22.59
N HIS A 255 2.66 17.33 22.26
CA HIS A 255 3.51 16.52 21.40
C HIS A 255 3.70 15.10 21.96
N VAL A 256 4.04 14.98 23.26
CA VAL A 256 4.27 13.69 23.91
C VAL A 256 3.00 12.84 23.96
N ILE A 257 1.87 13.40 24.41
CA ILE A 257 0.60 12.66 24.52
C ILE A 257 0.13 12.19 23.14
N SER A 258 0.12 13.08 22.16
CA SER A 258 -0.28 12.74 20.79
C SER A 258 0.68 11.73 20.16
N GLY A 259 1.99 11.85 20.40
CA GLY A 259 2.99 10.94 19.84
C GLY A 259 2.95 9.53 20.41
N ILE A 260 2.66 9.36 21.71
CA ILE A 260 2.39 8.03 22.31
C ILE A 260 1.22 7.34 21.61
N LEU A 261 0.21 8.10 21.17
CA LEU A 261 -0.95 7.56 20.47
C LEU A 261 -0.64 7.16 19.00
N ILE A 262 0.37 7.76 18.36
CA ILE A 262 0.72 7.47 16.96
C ILE A 262 1.20 6.03 16.79
N VAL A 263 2.02 5.51 17.71
CA VAL A 263 2.61 4.16 17.62
C VAL A 263 1.56 3.04 17.59
N PRO A 264 0.63 2.93 18.56
CA PRO A 264 -0.39 1.88 18.53
C PRO A 264 -1.31 2.02 17.31
N MET A 265 -1.62 3.24 16.88
CA MET A 265 -2.43 3.47 15.68
C MET A 265 -1.70 3.05 14.40
N PHE A 266 -0.42 3.35 14.29
CA PHE A 266 0.43 2.86 13.20
C PHE A 266 0.40 1.33 13.13
N MET A 267 0.54 0.66 14.29
CA MET A 267 0.47 -0.80 14.33
C MET A 267 -0.89 -1.34 13.91
N LEU A 268 -1.99 -0.72 14.36
CA LEU A 268 -3.34 -1.10 13.93
C LEU A 268 -3.54 -0.93 12.41
N LEU A 269 -2.97 0.13 11.82
CA LEU A 269 -3.04 0.35 10.37
C LEU A 269 -2.36 -0.74 9.55
N MET A 270 -1.26 -1.29 10.05
CA MET A 270 -0.53 -2.38 9.38
C MET A 270 -1.16 -3.74 9.67
N TRP A 271 -1.53 -3.97 10.93
CA TRP A 271 -2.05 -5.24 11.39
C TRP A 271 -3.40 -5.60 10.78
N TYR A 272 -4.37 -4.67 10.74
CA TYR A 272 -5.73 -5.01 10.36
C TYR A 272 -5.87 -5.46 8.88
N PRO A 273 -5.31 -4.75 7.88
CA PRO A 273 -5.33 -5.22 6.50
C PRO A 273 -4.64 -6.58 6.33
N GLN A 274 -3.47 -6.78 6.95
CA GLN A 274 -2.77 -8.07 6.86
C GLN A 274 -3.58 -9.21 7.50
N ARG A 275 -4.24 -8.94 8.63
CA ARG A 275 -5.08 -9.94 9.29
C ARG A 275 -6.29 -10.35 8.43
N MET A 276 -6.84 -9.39 7.66
CA MET A 276 -7.97 -9.62 6.76
C MET A 276 -7.57 -10.28 5.44
N LEU A 277 -6.34 -10.02 4.95
CA LEU A 277 -5.86 -10.54 3.66
C LEU A 277 -5.09 -11.86 3.78
N GLY A 278 -4.72 -12.28 5.00
CA GLY A 278 -3.85 -13.43 5.23
C GLY A 278 -2.37 -13.11 5.00
N ASN A 279 -1.52 -14.14 4.99
CA ASN A 279 -0.06 -13.98 4.95
C ASN A 279 0.56 -14.02 3.54
N GLU A 280 -0.21 -14.39 2.52
CA GLU A 280 0.33 -14.70 1.17
C GLU A 280 0.05 -13.63 0.13
N VAL A 281 -0.84 -12.67 0.42
CA VAL A 281 -1.25 -11.65 -0.55
C VAL A 281 -0.27 -10.48 -0.57
N LYS A 282 0.20 -10.07 -1.75
CA LYS A 282 0.97 -8.82 -1.94
C LYS A 282 0.02 -7.65 -2.15
N ILE A 283 0.12 -6.61 -1.33
CA ILE A 283 -0.74 -5.42 -1.45
C ILE A 283 -0.16 -4.44 -2.47
N SER A 284 -0.89 -4.27 -3.58
CA SER A 284 -0.58 -3.30 -4.63
C SER A 284 -1.87 -2.77 -5.26
N THR A 285 -1.78 -1.63 -5.95
CA THR A 285 -2.90 -1.14 -6.75
C THR A 285 -3.05 -1.99 -8.00
N THR A 286 -4.27 -2.08 -8.53
CA THR A 286 -4.57 -2.77 -9.79
C THR A 286 -3.68 -2.29 -10.93
N ALA A 287 -3.49 -0.98 -11.06
CA ALA A 287 -2.57 -0.40 -12.05
C ALA A 287 -1.11 -0.82 -11.86
N ALA A 288 -0.64 -0.97 -10.61
CA ALA A 288 0.71 -1.45 -10.34
C ALA A 288 0.84 -2.96 -10.63
N MET A 289 -0.19 -3.76 -10.36
CA MET A 289 -0.23 -5.16 -10.76
C MET A 289 -0.21 -5.31 -12.28
N THR A 290 -1.04 -4.54 -13.01
CA THR A 290 -1.03 -4.53 -14.47
C THR A 290 0.32 -4.07 -15.02
N ALA A 291 0.93 -3.02 -14.47
CA ALA A 291 2.26 -2.59 -14.87
C ALA A 291 3.34 -3.62 -14.54
N GLU A 292 3.26 -4.32 -13.40
CA GLU A 292 4.17 -5.43 -13.08
C GLU A 292 3.99 -6.60 -14.06
N ILE A 293 2.74 -6.92 -14.43
CA ILE A 293 2.43 -7.93 -15.45
C ILE A 293 3.01 -7.49 -16.80
N GLU A 294 2.76 -6.26 -17.25
CA GLU A 294 3.29 -5.71 -18.51
C GLU A 294 4.83 -5.67 -18.53
N LEU A 295 5.47 -5.33 -17.41
CA LEU A 295 6.94 -5.31 -17.28
C LEU A 295 7.53 -6.73 -17.20
N ALA A 296 6.85 -7.67 -16.53
CA ALA A 296 7.27 -9.07 -16.42
C ALA A 296 7.03 -9.85 -17.71
N GLN A 297 5.99 -9.49 -18.46
CA GLN A 297 5.64 -9.99 -19.79
C GLN A 297 6.46 -9.31 -20.90
N GLY A 298 7.60 -8.68 -20.58
CA GLY A 298 8.45 -7.96 -21.53
C GLY A 298 8.55 -8.68 -22.86
N ASP A 299 8.17 -7.98 -23.95
CA ASP A 299 7.92 -8.52 -25.29
C ASP A 299 7.47 -9.99 -25.25
N LEU A 300 6.19 -10.20 -24.97
CA LEU A 300 5.47 -11.45 -25.17
C LEU A 300 5.81 -12.04 -26.55
N LYS A 301 6.90 -12.80 -26.64
CA LYS A 301 7.02 -13.95 -27.51
C LYS A 301 6.07 -14.98 -26.92
N ILE A 302 4.79 -14.75 -27.17
CA ILE A 302 3.81 -15.81 -27.14
C ILE A 302 4.23 -16.76 -28.27
N ASP A 303 5.12 -17.71 -27.95
CA ASP A 303 5.07 -19.04 -28.55
C ASP A 303 3.78 -19.68 -28.02
N ASP A 304 2.63 -19.13 -28.41
CA ASP A 304 1.43 -19.95 -28.47
C ASP A 304 1.78 -20.95 -29.56
N ASP A 305 1.89 -22.23 -29.20
CA ASP A 305 2.06 -23.29 -30.18
C ASP A 305 0.83 -23.27 -31.10
N ALA A 306 0.85 -22.41 -32.12
CA ALA A 306 -0.20 -22.33 -33.10
C ALA A 306 -0.21 -23.67 -33.81
N LYS A 307 -1.35 -24.36 -33.78
CA LYS A 307 -1.48 -25.71 -34.32
C LYS A 307 -2.58 -25.74 -35.34
N CYS A 308 -2.39 -26.54 -36.37
CA CYS A 308 -3.48 -26.84 -37.29
C CYS A 308 -4.61 -27.53 -36.49
N PRO A 309 -5.85 -27.02 -36.50
CA PRO A 309 -6.94 -27.58 -35.70
C PRO A 309 -7.28 -29.03 -36.11
N GLU A 310 -6.99 -29.40 -37.36
CA GLU A 310 -7.32 -30.73 -37.90
C GLU A 310 -6.25 -31.79 -37.61
N CYS A 311 -4.96 -31.44 -37.74
CA CYS A 311 -3.87 -32.42 -37.64
C CYS A 311 -2.85 -32.13 -36.53
N LYS A 312 -3.02 -31.02 -35.80
CA LYS A 312 -2.15 -30.56 -34.71
C LYS A 312 -0.68 -30.34 -35.10
N GLU A 313 -0.42 -30.15 -36.40
CA GLU A 313 0.90 -29.75 -36.90
C GLU A 313 1.21 -28.32 -36.46
N ASP A 314 2.45 -28.06 -36.04
CA ASP A 314 2.88 -26.74 -35.61
C ASP A 314 2.89 -25.76 -36.79
N VAL A 315 2.38 -24.55 -36.53
CA VAL A 315 2.23 -23.45 -37.48
C VAL A 315 3.14 -22.32 -37.05
N GLU A 316 4.05 -21.91 -37.92
CA GLU A 316 4.93 -20.78 -37.63
C GLU A 316 4.18 -19.45 -37.82
N LEU A 317 3.79 -18.82 -36.72
CA LEU A 317 3.22 -17.48 -36.65
C LEU A 317 3.70 -16.77 -35.37
N GLN A 318 3.61 -15.45 -35.33
CA GLN A 318 3.96 -14.67 -34.15
C GLN A 318 2.95 -13.54 -33.94
N ARG A 319 2.37 -13.44 -32.75
CA ARG A 319 1.48 -12.33 -32.36
C ARG A 319 2.33 -11.17 -31.84
N GLU A 320 2.21 -10.02 -32.46
CA GLU A 320 2.89 -8.78 -32.05
C GLU A 320 2.18 -8.14 -30.85
N SER A 321 2.86 -7.25 -30.14
CA SER A 321 2.37 -6.60 -28.90
C SER A 321 1.11 -5.73 -29.08
N ASP A 322 0.77 -5.37 -30.32
CA ASP A 322 -0.46 -4.66 -30.69
C ASP A 322 -1.62 -5.60 -31.04
N GLY A 323 -1.43 -6.91 -30.87
CA GLY A 323 -2.40 -7.96 -31.20
C GLY A 323 -2.44 -8.36 -32.67
N GLN A 324 -1.57 -7.80 -33.52
CA GLN A 324 -1.50 -8.18 -34.94
C GLN A 324 -0.73 -9.49 -35.14
N ILE A 325 -1.10 -10.25 -36.16
CA ILE A 325 -0.49 -11.55 -36.47
C ILE A 325 0.55 -11.35 -37.57
N SER A 326 1.79 -11.75 -37.29
CA SER A 326 2.89 -11.80 -38.23
C SER A 326 3.14 -13.22 -38.71
N VAL A 327 3.36 -13.37 -40.02
CA VAL A 327 3.52 -14.67 -40.69
C VAL A 327 4.73 -14.64 -41.62
N PRO A 328 5.36 -15.78 -41.91
CA PRO A 328 6.46 -15.84 -42.87
C PRO A 328 5.99 -15.50 -44.29
N CYS A 329 6.90 -14.97 -45.09
CA CYS A 329 6.63 -14.68 -46.49
C CYS A 329 6.46 -15.96 -47.33
N ALA A 330 5.52 -15.96 -48.28
CA ALA A 330 5.22 -17.13 -49.11
C ALA A 330 6.34 -17.49 -50.11
N THR A 331 7.18 -16.52 -50.48
CA THR A 331 8.29 -16.72 -51.43
C THR A 331 9.50 -17.35 -50.76
N GLU A 332 10.03 -18.44 -51.32
CA GLU A 332 11.22 -19.15 -50.80
C GLU A 332 12.46 -18.26 -50.63
N SER A 333 12.59 -17.19 -51.42
CA SER A 333 13.68 -16.21 -51.31
C SER A 333 13.60 -15.29 -50.08
N CYS A 334 12.49 -15.31 -49.34
CA CYS A 334 12.24 -14.44 -48.18
C CYS A 334 11.64 -15.22 -46.99
N ALA A 335 11.87 -16.53 -46.92
CA ALA A 335 11.26 -17.40 -45.90
C ALA A 335 11.57 -16.96 -44.45
N GLU A 336 12.72 -16.33 -44.20
CA GLU A 336 13.11 -15.82 -42.88
C GLU A 336 12.44 -14.49 -42.51
N GLN A 337 11.75 -13.82 -43.45
CA GLN A 337 11.09 -12.54 -43.19
C GLN A 337 9.67 -12.76 -42.71
N LYS A 338 9.37 -12.29 -41.49
CA LYS A 338 8.02 -12.24 -40.93
C LYS A 338 7.43 -10.85 -41.10
N GLY A 339 6.12 -10.77 -41.32
CA GLY A 339 5.41 -9.50 -41.44
C GLY A 339 3.92 -9.66 -41.24
N ILE A 340 3.27 -8.54 -40.94
CA ILE A 340 1.85 -8.50 -40.61
C ILE A 340 1.03 -8.99 -41.81
N ILE A 341 0.04 -9.83 -41.55
CA ILE A 341 -0.89 -10.35 -42.56
C ILE A 341 -1.45 -9.22 -43.44
N GLY A 342 -1.39 -9.40 -44.76
CA GLY A 342 -1.93 -8.45 -45.74
C GLY A 342 -1.05 -7.23 -46.04
N THR A 343 0.07 -7.04 -45.32
CA THR A 343 1.09 -6.05 -45.67
C THR A 343 2.00 -6.55 -46.79
N VAL A 344 2.82 -5.66 -47.36
CA VAL A 344 3.71 -5.99 -48.49
C VAL A 344 5.12 -6.23 -47.96
N CYS A 345 5.74 -7.33 -48.38
CA CYS A 345 7.12 -7.62 -48.05
C CYS A 345 8.07 -6.60 -48.70
N ASN A 346 9.01 -6.07 -47.93
CA ASN A 346 9.96 -5.06 -48.39
C ASN A 346 10.95 -5.58 -49.45
N ILE A 347 11.12 -6.91 -49.57
CA ILE A 347 12.08 -7.56 -50.46
C ILE A 347 11.41 -8.05 -51.75
N CYS A 348 10.45 -8.97 -51.63
CA CYS A 348 9.80 -9.57 -52.80
C CYS A 348 8.59 -8.77 -53.32
N LYS A 349 8.13 -7.76 -52.57
CA LYS A 349 6.93 -6.94 -52.89
C LYS A 349 5.63 -7.74 -53.01
N GLU A 350 5.62 -9.01 -52.62
CA GLU A 350 4.41 -9.79 -52.48
C GLU A 350 3.74 -9.52 -51.14
N LYS A 351 2.44 -9.79 -51.07
CA LYS A 351 1.68 -9.62 -49.83
C LYS A 351 1.91 -10.81 -48.92
N TYR A 352 2.05 -10.56 -47.63
CA TYR A 352 2.04 -11.62 -46.63
C TYR A 352 0.70 -12.38 -46.67
N PRO A 353 0.74 -13.72 -46.66
CA PRO A 353 -0.45 -14.55 -46.86
C PRO A 353 -1.44 -14.36 -45.70
N THR A 354 -2.74 -14.27 -46.02
CA THR A 354 -3.81 -14.19 -45.03
C THR A 354 -4.31 -15.55 -44.57
N ARG A 355 -3.88 -16.61 -45.26
CA ARG A 355 -4.33 -17.99 -45.04
C ARG A 355 -3.14 -18.93 -44.99
N PHE A 356 -3.24 -19.90 -44.09
CA PHE A 356 -2.30 -20.99 -43.90
C PHE A 356 -2.78 -22.21 -44.70
N GLU A 357 -1.87 -22.81 -45.46
CA GLU A 357 -2.08 -24.09 -46.13
C GLU A 357 -1.23 -25.16 -45.42
N CYS A 358 -1.90 -26.08 -44.74
CA CYS A 358 -1.21 -27.12 -43.99
C CYS A 358 -0.66 -28.18 -44.94
N LYS A 359 0.66 -28.36 -45.00
CA LYS A 359 1.30 -29.40 -45.83
C LYS A 359 1.00 -30.83 -45.36
N SER A 360 0.61 -31.01 -44.09
CA SER A 360 0.36 -32.32 -43.46
C SER A 360 -1.04 -32.86 -43.79
N CYS A 361 -2.08 -32.02 -43.72
CA CYS A 361 -3.47 -32.43 -43.99
C CYS A 361 -4.15 -31.75 -45.19
N GLY A 362 -3.48 -30.82 -45.87
CA GLY A 362 -3.97 -30.18 -47.10
C GLY A 362 -5.11 -29.18 -46.91
N VAL A 363 -5.43 -28.80 -45.66
CA VAL A 363 -6.49 -27.82 -45.36
C VAL A 363 -5.97 -26.40 -45.52
N ASN A 364 -6.85 -25.51 -46.00
CA ASN A 364 -6.58 -24.10 -46.19
C ASN A 364 -7.47 -23.30 -45.23
N LEU A 365 -6.84 -22.72 -44.21
CA LEU A 365 -7.52 -22.05 -43.09
C LEU A 365 -6.96 -20.62 -42.92
N PRO A 366 -7.77 -19.66 -42.46
CA PRO A 366 -7.28 -18.40 -41.91
C PRO A 366 -6.24 -18.63 -40.80
N TYR A 367 -5.18 -17.83 -40.74
CA TYR A 367 -4.16 -17.94 -39.68
C TYR A 367 -4.73 -17.75 -38.27
N ILE A 368 -5.81 -16.98 -38.13
CA ILE A 368 -6.48 -16.76 -36.85
C ILE A 368 -7.07 -18.05 -36.26
N ASP A 369 -7.49 -18.99 -37.11
CA ASP A 369 -8.08 -20.27 -36.68
C ASP A 369 -7.01 -21.29 -36.22
N CYS A 370 -5.73 -20.97 -36.38
CA CYS A 370 -4.61 -21.77 -35.88
C CYS A 370 -4.16 -21.36 -34.48
N ILE A 371 -4.68 -20.24 -33.95
CA ILE A 371 -4.39 -19.75 -32.61
C ILE A 371 -5.42 -20.36 -31.65
N PRO A 372 -5.01 -21.02 -30.56
CA PRO A 372 -5.96 -21.50 -29.56
C PRO A 372 -6.67 -20.33 -28.89
N ASP A 373 -8.00 -20.41 -28.76
CA ASP A 373 -8.81 -19.46 -27.96
C ASP A 373 -8.45 -19.62 -26.47
N LEU A 374 -7.36 -18.98 -26.04
CA LEU A 374 -6.95 -18.93 -24.63
C LEU A 374 -7.65 -17.79 -23.86
N GLU A 375 -8.44 -16.94 -24.52
CA GLU A 375 -9.15 -15.80 -23.91
C GLU A 375 -10.66 -16.06 -23.66
N ALA A 376 -11.04 -17.30 -23.33
CA ALA A 376 -12.43 -17.64 -22.98
C ALA A 376 -12.55 -18.39 -21.64
N TRP A 377 -11.94 -17.85 -20.58
CA TRP A 377 -12.14 -18.23 -19.17
C TRP A 377 -11.28 -17.41 -18.22
#